data_AF-A0A381YVR0-F1
#
_entry.id   AF-A0A381YVR0-F1
#
_cell.length_a   1.000
_cell.length_b   1.000
_cell.length_c   1.000
_cell.angle_alpha   90.00
_cell.angle_beta   90.00
_cell.angle_gamma   90.00
#
_symmetry.space_group_name_H-M   'P 1'
#
loop_
_entity.id
_entity.type
_entity.pdbx_description
1 polymer ?
#
loop_
_entity_poly.entity_id
_entity_poly.type
_entity_poly.pdbx_seq_one_letter_code
_entity_poly.pdbx_strand_id
1 'polypeptide(L)'
;MYRKQRTIQKTKSCNGIGLHTGVESTITFHPAPEDYGIRFIRTDIKNSPEIKADIDHVVDISRGTTIEENNVRIHTVEHALAAVTGLQIDNVLIELNSKEPPVMDGSAKDFV
;
A
#
# COMPACT_ATOMS: atom_id res chain seq x y z
N MET A 1 -19.39 21.67 -2.84
CA MET A 1 -20.08 20.39 -3.09
C MET A 1 -19.25 19.30 -2.45
N TYR A 2 -19.81 18.51 -1.53
CA TYR A 2 -19.08 17.41 -0.90
C TYR A 2 -18.96 16.23 -1.88
N ARG A 3 -17.74 15.73 -2.09
CA ARG A 3 -17.50 14.52 -2.89
C ARG A 3 -17.82 13.30 -2.01
N LYS A 4 -18.48 12.29 -2.58
CA LYS A 4 -18.62 10.98 -1.90
C LYS A 4 -17.26 10.29 -1.80
N GLN A 5 -17.04 9.56 -0.71
CA GLN A 5 -15.88 8.70 -0.58
C GLN A 5 -15.90 7.58 -1.62
N ARG A 6 -14.74 7.11 -2.04
CA ARG A 6 -14.57 6.06 -3.04
C ARG A 6 -13.70 4.92 -2.51
N THR A 7 -14.09 3.71 -2.90
CA THR A 7 -13.32 2.47 -2.76
C THR A 7 -13.38 1.73 -4.09
N ILE A 8 -12.48 0.77 -4.30
CA ILE A 8 -12.55 -0.15 -5.44
C ILE A 8 -13.78 -1.06 -5.34
N GLN A 9 -14.27 -1.58 -6.47
CA GLN A 9 -15.43 -2.47 -6.49
C GLN A 9 -15.10 -3.92 -6.12
N LYS A 10 -13.91 -4.38 -6.50
CA LYS A 10 -13.45 -5.76 -6.32
C LYS A 10 -11.97 -5.77 -6.00
N THR A 11 -11.54 -6.79 -5.29
CA THR A 11 -10.13 -7.05 -5.00
C THR A 11 -9.32 -7.23 -6.28
N LYS A 12 -8.11 -6.67 -6.32
CA LYS A 12 -7.15 -6.78 -7.43
C LYS A 12 -5.73 -6.95 -6.90
N SER A 13 -4.92 -7.75 -7.59
CA SER A 13 -3.54 -8.04 -7.19
C SER A 13 -2.56 -7.82 -8.33
N CYS A 14 -1.36 -7.38 -7.97
CA CYS A 14 -0.20 -7.32 -8.86
C CYS A 14 0.95 -8.15 -8.24
N ASN A 15 1.70 -8.86 -9.07
CA ASN A 15 2.81 -9.71 -8.65
C ASN A 15 4.10 -9.23 -9.33
N GLY A 16 5.21 -9.24 -8.59
CA GLY A 16 6.51 -8.87 -9.12
C GLY A 16 7.61 -9.02 -8.07
N ILE A 17 8.64 -8.19 -8.18
CA ILE A 17 9.82 -8.21 -7.30
C ILE A 17 9.99 -6.84 -6.66
N GLY A 18 10.33 -6.78 -5.37
CA GLY A 18 10.64 -5.52 -4.69
C GLY A 18 11.94 -4.88 -5.20
N LEU A 19 11.96 -3.56 -5.39
CA LEU A 19 13.08 -2.82 -5.99
C LEU A 19 14.37 -2.98 -5.19
N HIS A 20 14.32 -2.72 -3.88
CA HIS A 20 15.51 -2.71 -3.04
C HIS A 20 15.77 -4.05 -2.37
N THR A 21 14.72 -4.85 -2.20
CA THR A 21 14.80 -6.12 -1.49
C THR A 21 15.11 -7.30 -2.41
N GLY A 22 14.75 -7.22 -3.70
CA GLY A 22 14.91 -8.33 -4.65
C GLY A 22 14.06 -9.55 -4.34
N VAL A 23 13.07 -9.42 -3.45
CA VAL A 23 12.18 -10.50 -3.01
C VAL A 23 10.89 -10.46 -3.81
N GLU A 24 10.36 -11.63 -4.19
CA GLU A 24 9.03 -11.73 -4.80
C GLU A 24 7.97 -11.14 -3.85
N SER A 25 7.08 -10.34 -4.42
CA SER A 25 6.01 -9.69 -3.68
C SER A 25 4.72 -9.66 -4.50
N THR A 26 3.63 -9.91 -3.79
CA THR A 26 2.25 -9.69 -4.21
C THR A 26 1.70 -8.52 -3.42
N ILE A 27 1.18 -7.53 -4.13
CA ILE A 27 0.36 -6.46 -3.57
C ILE A 27 -1.09 -6.71 -3.97
N THR A 28 -2.01 -6.65 -3.00
CA THR A 28 -3.44 -6.84 -3.22
C THR A 28 -4.23 -5.67 -2.64
N PHE A 29 -5.06 -5.04 -3.46
CA PHE A 29 -5.95 -3.96 -3.06
C PHE A 29 -7.33 -4.53 -2.80
N HIS A 30 -7.90 -4.23 -1.63
CA HIS A 30 -9.22 -4.68 -1.19
C HIS A 30 -10.17 -3.50 -0.98
N PRO A 31 -11.48 -3.66 -1.27
CA PRO A 31 -12.45 -2.66 -0.90
C PRO A 31 -12.49 -2.46 0.62
N ALA A 32 -12.72 -1.22 1.06
CA ALA A 32 -12.79 -0.88 2.47
C ALA A 32 -14.03 -0.01 2.77
N PRO A 33 -14.54 -0.03 4.03
CA PRO A 33 -15.70 0.76 4.41
C PRO A 33 -15.43 2.27 4.40
N GLU A 34 -16.49 3.07 4.52
CA GLU A 34 -16.37 4.52 4.67
C GLU A 34 -15.55 4.89 5.92
N ASP A 35 -14.81 6.00 5.85
CA ASP A 35 -13.92 6.52 6.89
C ASP A 35 -12.76 5.58 7.29
N TYR A 36 -12.50 4.55 6.49
CA TYR A 36 -11.41 3.61 6.73
C TYR A 36 -10.03 4.22 6.42
N GLY A 37 -9.96 5.04 5.37
CA GLY A 37 -8.73 5.61 4.83
C GLY A 37 -7.90 4.62 4.00
N ILE A 38 -6.63 4.94 3.80
CA ILE A 38 -5.67 4.05 3.12
C ILE A 38 -4.86 3.34 4.19
N ARG A 39 -4.89 2.00 4.20
CA ARG A 39 -4.14 1.20 5.17
C ARG A 39 -3.40 0.08 4.50
N PHE A 40 -2.27 -0.30 5.08
CA PHE A 40 -1.48 -1.44 4.64
C PHE A 40 -1.53 -2.57 5.64
N ILE A 41 -1.38 -3.81 5.19
CA ILE A 41 -1.18 -4.97 6.07
C ILE A 41 -0.14 -5.91 5.47
N ARG A 42 0.63 -6.58 6.34
CA ARG A 42 1.61 -7.60 5.96
C ARG A 42 1.12 -8.99 6.33
N THR A 43 0.69 -9.80 5.37
CA THR A 43 0.11 -11.13 5.63
C THR A 43 1.14 -12.21 5.95
N ASP A 44 2.40 -11.99 5.60
CA ASP A 44 3.51 -12.88 5.98
C ASP A 44 3.90 -12.73 7.46
N ILE A 45 3.37 -11.71 8.16
CA ILE A 45 3.56 -11.51 9.59
C ILE A 45 2.27 -11.91 10.32
N LYS A 46 2.38 -12.86 11.26
CA LYS A 46 1.23 -13.34 12.03
C LYS A 46 0.64 -12.21 12.89
N ASN A 47 -0.69 -12.06 12.85
CA ASN A 47 -1.44 -11.02 13.58
C ASN A 47 -1.01 -9.59 13.23
N SER A 48 -0.39 -9.38 12.06
CA SER A 48 0.14 -8.09 11.68
C SER A 48 -0.96 -7.02 11.73
N PRO A 49 -0.78 -5.94 12.50
CA PRO A 49 -1.75 -4.87 12.53
C PRO A 49 -1.79 -4.15 11.18
N GLU A 50 -2.92 -3.54 10.89
CA GLU A 50 -3.01 -2.59 9.80
C GLU A 50 -2.18 -1.36 10.14
N ILE A 51 -1.39 -0.87 9.18
CA ILE A 51 -0.62 0.36 9.26
C ILE A 51 -1.37 1.43 8.49
N LYS A 52 -1.81 2.49 9.16
CA LYS A 52 -2.44 3.61 8.46
C LYS A 52 -1.38 4.33 7.61
N ALA A 53 -1.71 4.65 6.36
CA ALA A 53 -0.86 5.49 5.51
C ALA A 53 -0.94 6.95 5.97
N ASP A 54 -0.24 7.24 7.07
CA ASP A 54 -0.21 8.53 7.76
C ASP A 54 1.24 9.03 7.88
N ILE A 55 1.42 10.35 7.91
CA ILE A 55 2.74 10.96 8.00
C ILE A 55 3.43 10.59 9.32
N ASP A 56 2.64 10.40 10.39
CA ASP A 56 3.14 10.03 11.71
C ASP A 56 3.78 8.63 11.73
N HIS A 57 3.49 7.79 10.73
CA HIS A 57 4.08 6.46 10.58
C HIS A 57 5.29 6.42 9.64
N VAL A 58 5.69 7.54 9.04
CA VAL A 58 6.86 7.57 8.15
C VAL A 58 8.15 7.52 8.99
N VAL A 59 8.98 6.50 8.75
CA VAL A 59 10.23 6.26 9.51
C VAL A 59 11.50 6.36 8.67
N ASP A 60 11.40 6.34 7.34
CA ASP A 60 12.55 6.54 6.44
C ASP A 60 12.10 7.09 5.09
N ILE A 61 12.97 7.91 4.47
CA ILE A 61 12.80 8.54 3.15
C ILE A 61 14.06 8.42 2.27
N SER A 62 15.08 7.68 2.70
CA SER A 62 16.40 7.65 2.06
C SER A 62 16.41 7.05 0.63
N ARG A 63 15.57 6.05 0.38
CA ARG A 63 15.47 5.31 -0.90
C ARG A 63 14.04 5.10 -1.37
N GLY A 64 13.11 5.83 -0.77
CA GLY A 64 11.68 5.64 -0.89
C GLY A 64 11.01 5.86 0.45
N THR A 65 9.68 6.00 0.44
CA THR A 65 8.90 6.24 1.65
C THR A 65 8.69 4.90 2.36
N THR A 66 9.14 4.83 3.60
CA THR A 66 8.95 3.67 4.46
C THR A 66 8.01 4.04 5.60
N ILE A 67 6.96 3.26 5.79
CA ILE A 67 6.05 3.37 6.93
C ILE A 67 6.27 2.23 7.92
N GLU A 68 6.09 2.52 9.19
CA GLU A 68 6.16 1.53 10.27
C GLU A 68 5.15 1.83 11.37
N GLU A 69 4.49 0.78 11.85
CA GLU A 69 3.67 0.82 13.06
C GLU A 69 3.77 -0.55 13.75
N ASN A 70 3.81 -0.57 15.09
CA ASN A 70 3.89 -1.80 15.89
C ASN A 70 5.04 -2.75 15.48
N ASN A 71 6.21 -2.18 15.13
CA ASN A 71 7.40 -2.89 14.62
C ASN A 71 7.19 -3.64 13.29
N VAL A 72 6.11 -3.36 12.56
CA VAL A 72 5.91 -3.85 11.19
C VAL A 72 6.26 -2.74 10.22
N ARG A 73 7.21 -3.01 9.31
CA ARG A 73 7.73 -2.03 8.36
C ARG A 73 7.37 -2.41 6.93
N ILE A 74 7.02 -1.40 6.12
CA ILE A 74 6.75 -1.53 4.69
C ILE A 74 7.55 -0.46 3.95
N HIS A 75 8.40 -0.91 3.05
CA HIS A 75 9.25 -0.06 2.23
C HIS A 75 8.56 0.36 0.94
N THR A 76 8.98 1.48 0.36
CA THR A 76 8.67 1.87 -1.02
C THR A 76 7.15 1.95 -1.30
N VAL A 77 6.38 2.57 -0.39
CA VAL A 77 4.90 2.64 -0.51
C VAL A 77 4.41 3.70 -1.51
N GLU A 78 5.30 4.60 -1.94
CA GLU A 78 4.96 5.83 -2.65
C GLU A 78 4.25 5.62 -4.00
N HIS A 79 4.61 4.60 -4.80
CA HIS A 79 3.96 4.39 -6.11
C HIS A 79 2.55 3.81 -5.96
N ALA A 80 2.35 2.91 -5.01
CA ALA A 80 1.01 2.41 -4.68
C ALA A 80 0.13 3.55 -4.15
N LEU A 81 0.66 4.39 -3.27
CA LEU A 81 -0.04 5.59 -2.78
C LEU A 81 -0.32 6.60 -3.90
N ALA A 82 0.60 6.79 -4.84
CA ALA A 82 0.40 7.65 -5.99
C ALA A 82 -0.74 7.17 -6.89
N ALA A 83 -0.84 5.85 -7.16
CA ALA A 83 -1.93 5.28 -7.93
C ALA A 83 -3.29 5.46 -7.23
N VAL A 84 -3.37 5.08 -5.96
CA VAL A 84 -4.59 5.20 -5.13
C VAL A 84 -5.07 6.64 -5.05
N THR A 85 -4.15 7.58 -4.79
CA THR A 85 -4.44 9.01 -4.70
C THR A 85 -4.83 9.58 -6.05
N GLY A 86 -4.10 9.23 -7.12
CA GLY A 86 -4.38 9.67 -8.49
C GLY A 86 -5.74 9.20 -9.01
N LEU A 87 -6.16 8.00 -8.62
CA LEU A 87 -7.49 7.44 -8.89
C LEU A 87 -8.59 7.97 -7.96
N GLN A 88 -8.25 8.83 -7.00
CA GLN A 88 -9.18 9.40 -6.03
C GLN A 88 -9.87 8.33 -5.17
N ILE A 89 -9.16 7.28 -4.78
CA ILE A 89 -9.65 6.26 -3.85
C ILE A 89 -9.39 6.76 -2.42
N ASP A 90 -10.44 6.83 -1.61
CA ASP A 90 -10.38 7.30 -0.22
C ASP A 90 -10.17 6.13 0.76
N ASN A 91 -10.81 4.99 0.47
CA ASN A 91 -10.82 3.83 1.34
C ASN A 91 -10.31 2.61 0.60
N VAL A 92 -9.21 2.03 1.08
CA VAL A 92 -8.65 0.79 0.54
C VAL A 92 -7.74 0.13 1.58
N LEU A 93 -7.83 -1.20 1.67
CA LEU A 93 -6.84 -2.01 2.36
C LEU A 93 -5.84 -2.55 1.33
N ILE A 94 -4.56 -2.28 1.55
CA ILE A 94 -3.44 -2.70 0.71
C ILE A 94 -2.68 -3.81 1.42
N GLU A 95 -2.90 -5.04 0.99
CA GLU A 95 -2.24 -6.22 1.52
C GLU A 95 -0.92 -6.48 0.79
N LEU A 96 0.12 -6.83 1.53
CA LEU A 96 1.42 -7.28 1.03
C LEU A 96 1.80 -8.60 1.69
N ASN A 97 2.33 -9.54 0.90
CA ASN A 97 2.93 -10.78 1.42
C ASN A 97 4.45 -10.65 1.68
N SER A 98 5.02 -9.45 1.56
CA SER A 98 6.44 -9.18 1.69
C SER A 98 6.67 -7.72 2.10
N LYS A 99 7.91 -7.39 2.47
CA LYS A 99 8.29 -6.10 3.08
C LYS A 99 8.32 -4.89 2.16
N GLU A 100 8.11 -5.09 0.87
CA GLU A 100 8.16 -4.05 -0.15
C GLU A 100 7.16 -4.42 -1.25
N PRO A 101 6.33 -3.49 -1.75
CA PRO A 101 5.53 -3.70 -2.96
C PRO A 101 6.41 -4.09 -4.16
N PRO A 102 5.86 -4.82 -5.14
CA PRO A 102 6.58 -5.07 -6.37
C PRO A 102 6.85 -3.75 -7.11
N VAL A 103 8.05 -3.59 -7.65
CA VAL A 103 8.45 -2.35 -8.37
C VAL A 103 7.72 -2.18 -9.70
N MET A 104 7.23 -3.28 -10.28
CA MET A 104 6.61 -3.32 -11.59
C MET A 104 7.53 -2.70 -12.66
N ASP A 105 7.05 -1.74 -13.46
CA ASP A 105 7.87 -0.99 -14.42
C ASP A 105 8.63 0.22 -13.80
N GLY A 106 8.54 0.40 -12.49
CA GLY A 106 9.11 1.55 -11.77
C GLY A 106 8.21 2.78 -11.76
N SER A 107 7.00 2.70 -12.30
CA SER A 107 5.97 3.75 -12.23
C SER A 107 4.76 3.28 -11.42
N ALA A 108 3.71 4.11 -11.38
CA ALA A 108 2.42 3.75 -10.79
C ALA A 108 1.47 3.03 -11.77
N LYS A 109 1.84 2.92 -13.06
CA LYS A 109 0.96 2.50 -14.15
C LYS A 109 0.29 1.14 -13.91
N ASP A 110 1.04 0.17 -13.42
CA ASP A 110 0.53 -1.19 -13.18
C ASP A 110 -0.45 -1.28 -11.99
N PHE A 111 -0.53 -0.21 -11.17
CA PHE A 111 -1.49 -0.10 -10.07
C PHE A 111 -2.75 0.73 -10.42
N VAL A 112 -2.82 1.29 -11.63
CA VAL A 112 -3.96 2.10 -12.14
C VAL A 112 -4.92 1.24 -12.95
#